data_AF-A0A349E514-F1
#
_entry.id   AF-A0A349E514-F1
#
_cell.length_a   1.000
_cell.length_b   1.000
_cell.length_c   1.000
_cell.angle_alpha   90.00
_cell.angle_beta   90.00
_cell.angle_gamma   90.00
#
_symmetry.space_group_name_H-M   'P 1'
#
loop_
_entity.id
_entity.type
_entity.pdbx_description
1 polymer ?
#
loop_
_entity_poly.entity_id
_entity_poly.type
_entity_poly.pdbx_seq_one_letter_code
_entity_poly.pdbx_strand_id
1 'polypeptide(L)'
;MNNTTLEPVWTVVANIVENRKVGPGGSETHIGTKLFSPGTKVYVIDWFPGTCEDVVVVGLSRKPKRFIKLIIRANWIENLRAKLCYTPAALQKIYNHFDTEDDSIDRLNEDFVEEMLTAIPLWQENMAQPY
;
A
#
# COMPACT_ATOMS: atom_id res chain seq x y z
N MET A 1 16.59 16.54 -20.93
CA MET A 1 15.65 15.68 -20.16
C MET A 1 14.59 16.60 -19.62
N ASN A 2 13.36 16.50 -20.10
CA ASN A 2 12.27 17.35 -19.62
C ASN A 2 12.00 16.96 -18.16
N ASN A 3 12.30 17.84 -17.22
CA ASN A 3 11.91 17.72 -15.82
C ASN A 3 10.39 17.94 -15.73
N THR A 4 9.60 16.97 -16.17
CA THR A 4 8.18 16.95 -15.84
C THR A 4 8.09 16.61 -14.36
N THR A 5 7.91 17.61 -13.52
CA THR A 5 7.67 17.40 -12.09
C THR A 5 6.32 16.73 -11.94
N LEU A 6 6.31 15.46 -11.54
CA LEU A 6 5.09 14.73 -11.20
C LEU A 6 4.37 15.47 -10.06
N GLU A 7 3.05 15.61 -10.18
CA GLU A 7 2.26 16.29 -9.15
C GLU A 7 2.08 15.39 -7.91
N PRO A 8 1.99 15.96 -6.71
CA PRO A 8 1.65 15.21 -5.53
C PRO A 8 0.24 14.64 -5.61
N VAL A 9 0.07 13.38 -5.23
CA VAL A 9 -1.23 12.68 -5.25
C VAL A 9 -1.60 12.20 -3.86
N TRP A 10 -2.90 12.11 -3.58
CA TRP A 10 -3.38 11.61 -2.30
C TRP A 10 -3.13 10.10 -2.20
N THR A 11 -2.70 9.63 -1.03
CA THR A 11 -2.47 8.21 -0.76
C THR A 11 -2.85 7.87 0.67
N VAL A 12 -3.15 6.61 0.95
CA VAL A 12 -3.08 6.12 2.33
C VAL A 12 -1.62 5.79 2.63
N VAL A 13 -1.00 6.59 3.48
CA VAL A 13 0.32 6.26 4.03
C VAL A 13 0.12 5.24 5.15
N ALA A 14 0.92 4.18 5.12
CA ALA A 14 0.94 3.17 6.17
C ALA A 14 2.36 2.72 6.49
N ASN A 15 2.48 1.85 7.48
CA ASN A 15 3.72 1.21 7.89
C ASN A 15 3.56 -0.31 7.80
N ILE A 16 4.60 -1.02 7.39
CA ILE A 16 4.61 -2.49 7.42
C ILE A 16 4.63 -2.96 8.88
N VAL A 17 3.74 -3.89 9.23
CA VAL A 17 3.66 -4.46 10.58
C VAL A 17 4.98 -5.10 11.01
N GLU A 18 5.27 -5.07 12.31
CA GLU A 18 6.47 -5.70 12.88
C GLU A 18 6.44 -7.21 12.67
N ASN A 19 5.34 -7.83 13.07
CA ASN A 19 5.11 -9.26 13.02
C ASN A 19 3.81 -9.54 12.28
N ARG A 20 3.83 -10.56 11.42
CA ARG A 20 2.63 -11.10 10.78
C ARG A 20 2.50 -12.59 11.03
N LYS A 21 1.28 -13.06 11.17
CA LYS A 21 0.98 -14.49 11.16
C LYS A 21 0.90 -14.99 9.73
N VAL A 22 1.56 -16.11 9.44
CA VAL A 22 1.55 -16.79 8.14
C VAL A 22 1.45 -18.30 8.32
N GLY A 23 1.22 -19.01 7.23
CA GLY A 23 1.00 -20.46 7.23
C GLY A 23 -0.42 -20.86 7.67
N PRO A 24 -0.80 -22.14 7.50
CA PRO A 24 -2.11 -22.63 7.89
C PRO A 24 -2.40 -22.33 9.38
N GLY A 25 -3.55 -21.69 9.65
CA GLY A 25 -3.98 -21.30 10.99
C GLY A 25 -3.15 -20.19 11.65
N GLY A 26 -2.25 -19.51 10.92
CA GLY A 26 -1.37 -18.50 11.49
C GLY A 26 -0.30 -19.07 12.43
N SER A 27 0.13 -20.31 12.16
CA SER A 27 1.08 -21.07 12.98
C SER A 27 2.50 -20.52 12.96
N GLU A 28 2.87 -19.75 11.93
CA GLU A 28 4.18 -19.11 11.83
C GLU A 28 4.08 -17.60 12.03
N THR A 29 5.08 -17.02 12.68
CA THR A 29 5.22 -15.56 12.78
C THR A 29 6.42 -15.11 11.96
N HIS A 30 6.21 -14.24 10.99
CA HIS A 30 7.28 -13.66 10.17
C HIS A 30 7.44 -12.17 10.46
N ILE A 31 8.68 -11.69 10.46
CA ILE A 31 9.02 -10.29 10.70
C ILE A 31 8.95 -9.50 9.38
N GLY A 32 8.17 -8.41 9.38
CA GLY A 32 7.99 -7.54 8.20
C GLY A 32 7.53 -8.32 6.96
N THR A 33 8.07 -8.00 5.79
CA THR A 33 7.91 -8.81 4.57
C THR A 33 9.22 -9.24 3.94
N LYS A 34 9.15 -10.16 2.98
CA LYS A 34 10.34 -10.58 2.22
C LYS A 34 11.05 -9.38 1.58
N LEU A 35 10.28 -8.36 1.17
CA LEU A 35 10.78 -7.21 0.42
C LEU A 35 10.79 -5.91 1.24
N PHE A 36 10.05 -5.82 2.34
CA PHE A 36 10.00 -4.64 3.22
C PHE A 36 10.43 -4.96 4.65
N SER A 37 11.18 -4.05 5.27
CA SER A 37 11.45 -4.12 6.70
C SER A 37 10.18 -3.84 7.52
N PRO A 38 10.08 -4.33 8.76
CA PRO A 38 9.20 -3.74 9.76
C PRO A 38 9.26 -2.23 9.79
N GLY A 39 8.12 -1.59 10.00
CA GLY A 39 7.99 -0.13 10.09
C GLY A 39 8.22 0.61 8.77
N THR A 40 8.53 -0.07 7.66
CA THR A 40 8.74 0.57 6.36
C THR A 40 7.51 1.38 5.99
N LYS A 41 7.70 2.68 5.71
CA LYS A 41 6.65 3.54 5.17
C LYS A 41 6.28 3.07 3.76
N VAL A 42 5.00 2.84 3.54
CA VAL A 42 4.42 2.52 2.23
C VAL A 42 3.29 3.48 1.91
N TYR A 43 3.04 3.66 0.61
CA TYR A 43 1.92 4.39 0.05
C TYR A 43 0.97 3.37 -0.55
N VAL A 44 -0.21 3.18 0.04
CA VAL A 44 -1.30 2.42 -0.57
C VAL A 44 -1.91 3.32 -1.64
N ILE A 45 -1.98 2.78 -2.85
CA ILE A 45 -2.33 3.54 -4.06
C ILE A 45 -3.54 2.95 -4.78
N ASP A 46 -3.94 1.73 -4.45
CA ASP A 46 -5.09 1.07 -5.06
C ASP A 46 -5.49 -0.16 -4.21
N TRP A 47 -6.63 -0.75 -4.52
CA TRP A 47 -7.21 -1.88 -3.81
C TRP A 47 -8.09 -2.74 -4.73
N PHE A 48 -8.43 -3.95 -4.31
CA PHE A 48 -9.25 -4.88 -5.10
C PHE A 48 -10.56 -5.25 -4.38
N PRO A 49 -11.46 -4.28 -4.14
CA PRO A 49 -12.68 -4.51 -3.36
C PRO A 49 -13.54 -5.60 -4.01
N GLY A 50 -14.07 -6.51 -3.18
CA GLY A 50 -14.95 -7.59 -3.63
C GLY A 50 -14.25 -8.79 -4.29
N THR A 51 -12.94 -8.71 -4.57
CA THR A 51 -12.17 -9.83 -5.13
C THR A 51 -11.24 -10.45 -4.11
N CYS A 52 -10.45 -9.63 -3.42
CA CYS A 52 -9.59 -10.05 -2.34
C CYS A 52 -9.40 -8.90 -1.34
N GLU A 53 -8.84 -9.21 -0.18
CA GLU A 53 -8.56 -8.23 0.87
C GLU A 53 -7.10 -7.72 0.78
N ASP A 54 -6.65 -7.49 -0.46
CA ASP A 54 -5.30 -7.02 -0.77
C ASP A 54 -5.29 -5.56 -1.22
N VAL A 55 -4.16 -4.91 -1.00
CA VAL A 55 -3.89 -3.52 -1.37
C VAL A 55 -2.64 -3.42 -2.23
N VAL A 56 -2.64 -2.47 -3.16
CA VAL A 56 -1.46 -2.12 -3.97
C VAL A 56 -0.66 -1.06 -3.22
N VAL A 57 0.61 -1.34 -2.97
CA VAL A 57 1.50 -0.44 -2.25
C VAL A 57 2.76 -0.08 -3.03
N VAL A 58 3.25 1.14 -2.81
CA VAL A 58 4.57 1.60 -3.23
C VAL A 58 5.41 1.88 -1.98
N GLY A 59 6.60 1.29 -1.89
CA GLY A 59 7.47 1.44 -0.73
C GLY A 59 8.94 1.23 -1.03
N LEU A 60 9.81 1.66 -0.13
CA LEU A 60 11.26 1.44 -0.24
C LEU A 60 11.60 0.01 0.17
N SER A 61 12.06 -0.82 -0.76
CA SER A 61 12.45 -2.20 -0.44
C SER A 61 13.70 -2.28 0.44
N ARG A 62 13.75 -3.31 1.27
CA ARG A 62 14.88 -3.59 2.17
C ARG A 62 16.17 -3.87 1.38
N LYS A 63 16.10 -4.72 0.35
CA LYS A 63 17.25 -5.07 -0.53
C LYS A 63 16.77 -5.42 -1.96
N PRO A 64 17.31 -4.78 -3.01
CA PRO A 64 18.10 -3.54 -2.96
C PRO A 64 17.27 -2.35 -2.44
N LYS A 65 17.89 -1.26 -1.98
CA LYS A 65 17.18 -0.06 -1.49
C LYS A 65 16.61 0.76 -2.66
N ARG A 66 15.43 0.38 -3.16
CA ARG A 66 14.72 1.08 -4.25
C ARG A 66 13.22 1.09 -4.02
N PHE A 67 12.50 2.05 -4.59
CA PHE A 67 11.04 2.03 -4.56
C PHE A 67 10.50 0.92 -5.46
N ILE A 68 9.61 0.10 -4.90
CA ILE A 68 8.93 -0.99 -5.61
C ILE A 68 7.42 -0.89 -5.40
N LYS A 69 6.67 -1.39 -6.39
CA LYS A 69 5.22 -1.61 -6.32
C LYS A 69 4.97 -3.09 -5.99
N LEU A 70 4.06 -3.37 -5.06
CA LEU A 70 3.64 -4.73 -4.71
C LEU A 70 2.16 -4.76 -4.35
N ILE A 71 1.54 -5.93 -4.50
CA ILE A 71 0.25 -6.27 -3.90
C ILE A 71 0.54 -6.99 -2.59
N ILE A 72 -0.04 -6.54 -1.48
CA ILE A 72 0.10 -7.16 -0.16
C ILE A 72 -1.24 -7.24 0.55
N ARG A 73 -1.38 -8.15 1.52
CA ARG A 73 -2.58 -8.24 2.35
C ARG A 73 -2.79 -6.97 3.16
N ALA A 74 -4.05 -6.56 3.31
CA ALA A 74 -4.43 -5.43 4.14
C ALA A 74 -3.93 -5.54 5.59
N ASN A 75 -3.91 -6.75 6.19
CA ASN A 75 -3.41 -6.96 7.55
C ASN A 75 -1.87 -6.96 7.69
N TRP A 76 -1.11 -6.67 6.63
CA TRP A 76 0.34 -6.51 6.69
C TRP A 76 0.78 -5.05 6.85
N ILE A 77 -0.18 -4.13 6.94
CA ILE A 77 0.06 -2.70 7.16
C ILE A 77 -0.67 -2.20 8.41
N GLU A 78 -0.14 -1.15 9.00
CA GLU A 78 -0.65 -0.48 10.20
C GLU A 78 -0.41 1.03 10.12
N ASN A 79 -0.95 1.79 11.08
CA ASN A 79 -0.78 3.24 11.17
C ASN A 79 -1.24 4.00 9.91
N LEU A 80 -2.40 3.60 9.37
CA LEU A 80 -3.01 4.17 8.18
C LEU A 80 -3.35 5.65 8.39
N ARG A 81 -3.08 6.49 7.38
CA ARG A 81 -3.38 7.93 7.38
C ARG A 81 -3.44 8.50 5.97
N ALA A 82 -4.39 9.39 5.69
CA ALA A 82 -4.50 10.09 4.42
C ALA A 82 -3.42 11.17 4.32
N LYS A 83 -2.55 11.08 3.31
CA LYS A 83 -1.52 12.10 3.03
C LYS A 83 -1.16 12.16 1.55
N LEU A 84 -0.82 13.37 1.10
CA LEU A 84 -0.16 13.60 -0.18
C LEU A 84 1.23 12.92 -0.22
N CYS A 85 1.52 12.23 -1.32
CA CYS A 85 2.83 11.68 -1.63
C CYS A 85 3.65 12.71 -2.43
N TYR A 86 4.77 13.16 -1.87
CA TYR A 86 5.70 14.08 -2.55
C TYR A 86 6.99 13.42 -3.00
N THR A 87 7.21 12.14 -2.67
CA THR A 87 8.50 11.48 -2.92
C THR A 87 8.64 11.16 -4.41
N PRO A 88 9.59 11.76 -5.16
CA PRO A 88 9.62 11.64 -6.62
C PRO A 88 9.74 10.19 -7.12
N ALA A 89 10.60 9.39 -6.47
CA ALA A 89 10.76 7.98 -6.82
C ALA A 89 9.52 7.11 -6.53
N ALA A 90 8.71 7.51 -5.55
CA ALA A 90 7.43 6.86 -5.28
C ALA A 90 6.39 7.33 -6.30
N LEU A 91 6.27 8.64 -6.53
CA LEU A 91 5.39 9.23 -7.55
C LEU A 91 5.58 8.57 -8.90
N GLN A 92 6.82 8.37 -9.36
CA GLN A 92 7.07 7.68 -10.63
C GLN A 92 6.45 6.28 -10.68
N LYS A 93 6.47 5.53 -9.58
CA LYS A 93 5.83 4.20 -9.51
C LYS A 93 4.31 4.27 -9.47
N ILE A 94 3.77 5.32 -8.85
CA ILE A 94 2.33 5.56 -8.75
C ILE A 94 1.79 5.96 -10.12
N TYR A 95 2.35 6.98 -10.76
CA TYR A 95 1.95 7.40 -12.11
C TYR A 95 2.04 6.23 -13.10
N ASN A 96 3.10 5.44 -13.08
CA ASN A 96 3.21 4.26 -13.93
C ASN A 96 2.17 3.15 -13.63
N HIS A 97 1.52 3.14 -12.46
CA HIS A 97 0.41 2.21 -12.17
C HIS A 97 -0.88 2.64 -12.87
N PHE A 98 -1.10 3.95 -12.97
CA PHE A 98 -2.26 4.60 -13.58
C PHE A 98 -2.00 5.10 -15.02
N ASP A 99 -0.96 4.58 -15.67
CA ASP A 99 -0.65 4.86 -17.08
C ASP A 99 -1.29 3.77 -17.96
N THR A 100 -2.56 3.46 -17.70
CA THR A 100 -3.37 2.46 -18.40
C THR A 100 -4.66 3.11 -18.91
N GLU A 101 -5.28 2.54 -19.96
CA GLU A 101 -6.50 3.11 -20.55
C GLU A 101 -7.69 3.12 -19.58
N ASP A 102 -7.69 2.21 -18.60
CA ASP A 102 -8.84 1.95 -17.72
C ASP A 102 -8.78 2.71 -16.38
N ASP A 103 -7.62 3.22 -15.97
CA ASP A 103 -7.40 3.80 -14.63
C ASP A 103 -6.57 5.09 -14.69
N SER A 104 -7.20 6.24 -14.42
CA SER A 104 -6.52 7.55 -14.35
C SER A 104 -5.95 7.82 -12.96
N ILE A 105 -4.81 8.52 -12.92
CA ILE A 105 -4.18 9.02 -11.70
C ILE A 105 -5.10 9.95 -10.88
N ASP A 106 -6.07 10.60 -11.53
CA ASP A 106 -7.06 11.49 -10.90
C ASP A 106 -7.95 10.77 -9.87
N ARG A 107 -8.01 9.43 -9.96
CA ARG A 107 -8.69 8.58 -8.98
C ARG A 107 -8.04 8.68 -7.59
N LEU A 108 -6.74 8.97 -7.51
CA LEU A 108 -6.01 9.20 -6.26
C LEU A 108 -6.22 10.63 -5.71
N ASN A 109 -7.47 10.92 -5.40
CA ASN A 109 -7.91 12.13 -4.71
C ASN A 109 -8.19 11.88 -3.22
N GLU A 110 -8.51 12.94 -2.48
CA GLU A 110 -8.75 12.87 -1.03
C GLU A 110 -9.93 11.96 -0.67
N ASP A 111 -11.05 12.11 -1.38
CA ASP A 111 -12.27 11.32 -1.14
C ASP A 111 -12.02 9.82 -1.28
N PHE A 112 -11.36 9.41 -2.37
CA PHE A 112 -11.03 7.99 -2.59
C PHE A 112 -10.06 7.45 -1.53
N VAL A 113 -9.13 8.28 -1.05
CA VAL A 113 -8.20 7.90 0.02
C VAL A 113 -8.92 7.76 1.36
N GLU A 114 -9.91 8.61 1.66
CA GLU A 114 -10.76 8.49 2.84
C GLU A 114 -11.67 7.24 2.79
N GLU A 115 -12.18 6.89 1.61
CA GLU A 115 -12.85 5.60 1.39
C GLU A 115 -11.92 4.43 1.72
N MET A 116 -10.67 4.48 1.22
CA MET A 116 -9.64 3.48 1.54
C MET A 116 -9.36 3.39 3.04
N LEU A 117 -9.24 4.53 3.73
CA LEU A 117 -9.04 4.57 5.18
C LEU A 117 -10.21 3.96 5.96
N THR A 118 -11.41 4.02 5.42
CA THR A 118 -12.60 3.46 6.06
C THR A 118 -12.69 1.95 5.84
N ALA A 119 -12.47 1.47 4.61
CA ALA A 119 -12.68 0.06 4.29
C ALA A 119 -11.51 -0.86 4.67
N ILE A 120 -10.25 -0.39 4.58
CA ILE A 120 -9.09 -1.25 4.90
C ILE A 120 -9.13 -1.77 6.35
N PRO A 121 -9.42 -0.95 7.39
CA PRO A 121 -9.56 -1.45 8.75
C PRO A 121 -10.64 -2.52 8.91
N LEU A 122 -11.78 -2.40 8.22
CA LEU A 122 -12.85 -3.41 8.25
C LEU A 122 -12.35 -4.76 7.70
N TRP A 123 -11.54 -4.73 6.64
CA TRP A 123 -10.90 -5.95 6.11
C TRP A 123 -9.89 -6.53 7.10
N GLN A 124 -9.10 -5.68 7.77
CA GLN A 124 -8.15 -6.12 8.79
C GLN A 124 -8.85 -6.81 9.96
N GLU A 125 -9.99 -6.29 10.41
CA GLU A 125 -10.81 -6.88 11.47
C GLU A 125 -11.39 -8.24 11.06
N ASN A 126 -11.96 -8.33 9.86
CA ASN A 126 -12.52 -9.59 9.34
C ASN A 126 -11.44 -10.67 9.21
N MET A 127 -10.23 -10.32 8.77
CA MET A 127 -9.08 -11.24 8.73
C MET A 127 -8.58 -11.69 10.11
N ALA A 128 -8.85 -10.91 11.16
CA ALA A 128 -8.41 -11.23 12.52
C ALA A 128 -9.34 -12.23 13.21
N GLN A 129 -10.57 -12.43 12.70
CA GLN A 129 -11.51 -13.41 13.21
C GLN A 129 -11.08 -14.82 12.76
N PRO A 130 -10.89 -15.79 13.69
CA PRO A 130 -10.75 -17.19 13.30
C PRO A 130 -12.08 -17.69 12.70
N TYR A 131 -12.01 -18.42 11.59
CA TYR A 131 -13.14 -19.18 11.05
C TYR A 131 -13.63 -20.23 12.06
#